data_AF-A0A951JCS9-F1
#
_entry.id   AF-A0A951JCS9-F1
#
_cell.length_a   1.000
_cell.length_b   1.000
_cell.length_c   1.000
_cell.angle_alpha   90.00
_cell.angle_beta   90.00
_cell.angle_gamma   90.00
#
_symmetry.space_group_name_H-M   'P 1'
#
loop_
_entity.id
_entity.type
_entity.pdbx_description
1 polymer ?
#
loop_
_entity_poly.entity_id
_entity_poly.type
_entity_poly.pdbx_seq_one_letter_code
_entity_poly.pdbx_strand_id
1 'polypeptide(L)' 'MAMIHVDIVSAEGSIFSGEAAMVFAPAEMGEIGIAPRHSPLITRL' A
#
# COMPACT_ATOMS: atom_id res chain seq x y z
N MET A 1 -5.21 -13.62 11.88
CA MET A 1 -4.45 -12.38 11.60
C MET A 1 -5.21 -11.62 10.52
N ALA A 2 -5.40 -10.30 10.64
CA ALA A 2 -6.02 -9.52 9.56
C ALA A 2 -4.96 -9.17 8.51
N MET A 3 -5.31 -9.26 7.23
CA MET A 3 -4.43 -8.96 6.08
C MET A 3 -5.02 -7.80 5.28
N ILE A 4 -4.20 -7.21 4.40
CA ILE A 4 -4.58 -6.15 3.47
C ILE A 4 -4.35 -6.67 2.06
N HIS A 5 -5.35 -6.50 1.19
CA HIS A 5 -5.17 -6.71 -0.24
C HIS A 5 -4.39 -5.53 -0.83
N VAL A 6 -3.31 -5.82 -1.55
CA VAL A 6 -2.40 -4.83 -2.11
C VAL A 6 -2.23 -5.08 -3.59
N ASP A 7 -2.50 -4.05 -4.38
CA ASP A 7 -2.21 -4.00 -5.81
C ASP A 7 -1.13 -2.95 -6.08
N ILE A 8 -0.05 -3.36 -6.78
CA ILE A 8 1.01 -2.47 -7.26
C ILE A 8 0.94 -2.46 -8.78
N VAL A 9 0.75 -1.28 -9.36
CA VAL A 9 0.57 -1.08 -10.80
C VAL A 9 1.51 0.01 -11.32
N SER A 10 1.94 -0.14 -12.57
CA SER A 10 2.66 0.89 -13.33
C SER A 10 1.92 1.23 -14.62
N ALA A 11 2.49 2.12 -15.43
CA ALA A 11 1.94 2.46 -16.75
C ALA A 11 1.95 1.25 -17.71
N GLU A 12 2.85 0.30 -17.49
CA GLU A 12 3.05 -0.89 -18.32
C GLU A 12 2.15 -2.07 -17.89
N GLY A 13 1.66 -2.09 -16.64
CA GLY A 13 0.76 -3.12 -16.16
C GLY A 13 0.82 -3.40 -14.65
N SER A 14 0.26 -4.55 -14.25
CA SER A 14 0.31 -5.02 -12.86
C SER A 14 1.68 -5.61 -12.52
N ILE A 15 2.23 -5.18 -11.40
CA ILE A 15 3.52 -5.65 -10.85
C ILE A 15 3.28 -6.67 -9.74
N PHE A 16 2.27 -6.42 -8.89
CA PHE A 16 1.92 -7.29 -7.77
C PHE A 16 0.43 -7.19 -7.45
N SER A 17 -0.17 -8.31 -7.04
CA SER A 17 -1.52 -8.37 -6.48
C SER A 17 -1.58 -9.51 -5.48
N GLY A 18 -1.98 -9.23 -4.24
CA GLY A 18 -2.02 -10.24 -3.18
C GLY A 18 -2.20 -9.67 -1.77
N GLU A 19 -2.05 -10.55 -0.77
CA GLU A 19 -2.25 -10.21 0.64
C GLU A 19 -0.94 -9.82 1.33
N ALA A 20 -0.96 -8.74 2.10
CA ALA A 20 0.15 -8.27 2.92
C ALA A 20 -0.28 -8.05 4.38
N ALA A 21 0.63 -8.28 5.32
CA ALA A 21 0.39 -8.00 6.73
C ALA A 21 0.58 -6.52 7.08
N MET A 22 1.48 -5.84 6.37
CA MET A 22 1.84 -4.42 6.52
C MET A 22 2.32 -3.90 5.16
N VAL A 23 2.12 -2.61 4.89
CA VAL A 23 2.69 -1.92 3.72
C VAL A 23 3.56 -0.77 4.20
N PHE A 24 4.78 -0.66 3.66
CA PHE A 24 5.67 0.48 3.89
C PHE A 24 5.99 1.13 2.55
N ALA A 25 5.80 2.43 2.44
CA ALA A 25 6.02 3.18 1.21
C ALA A 25 6.43 4.63 1.51
N PRO A 26 7.15 5.30 0.59
CA PRO A 26 7.33 6.74 0.67
C PRO A 26 6.00 7.46 0.44
N ALA A 27 5.82 8.60 1.07
CA ALA A 27 4.70 9.51 0.88
C ALA A 27 5.21 10.96 0.91
N GLU A 28 4.35 11.91 0.56
CA GLU A 28 4.71 13.34 0.48
C GLU A 28 5.29 13.90 1.79
N MET A 29 4.82 13.42 2.94
CA MET A 29 5.29 13.84 4.28
C MET A 29 6.40 12.95 4.87
N GLY A 30 6.93 11.99 4.10
CA GLY A 30 7.94 11.03 4.53
C GLY A 30 7.47 9.58 4.39
N GLU A 31 8.12 8.65 5.09
CA GLU A 31 7.76 7.22 5.07
C GLU A 31 6.43 6.97 5.79
N ILE A 32 5.56 6.14 5.19
CA ILE A 32 4.31 5.69 5.81
C ILE A 32 4.27 4.17 5.96
N GLY A 33 3.73 3.73 7.11
CA GLY A 33 3.38 2.34 7.38
C GLY A 33 1.86 2.17 7.47
N ILE A 34 1.28 1.28 6.67
CA ILE A 34 -0.16 0.98 6.63
C ILE A 34 -0.39 -0.41 7.24
N ALA A 35 -1.15 -0.43 8.34
CA ALA A 35 -1.57 -1.64 9.03
C ALA A 35 -3.03 -2.02 8.68
N PRO A 36 -3.45 -3.27 8.94
CA PRO A 36 -4.82 -3.71 8.66
C PRO A 36 -5.83 -2.82 9.40
N ARG A 37 -6.92 -2.45 8.71
CA ARG A 37 -7.99 -1.54 9.20
C ARG A 37 -7.58 -0.07 9.37
N HIS A 38 -6.51 0.38 8.69
CA HIS A 38 -6.20 1.79 8.59
C HIS A 38 -7.30 2.57 7.83
N SER A 39 -7.50 3.84 8.19
CA SER A 39 -8.43 4.73 7.48
C SER A 39 -7.98 4.95 6.02
N PRO A 40 -8.90 5.19 5.07
CA PRO A 40 -8.51 5.50 3.70
C PRO A 40 -7.61 6.75 3.63
N LEU A 41 -6.54 6.67 2.83
CA LEU A 41 -5.60 7.77 2.57
C LEU A 41 -5.26 7.79 1.08
N ILE A 42 -5.20 9.01 0.51
CA ILE A 42 -4.67 9.26 -0.83
C ILE A 42 -3.47 10.17 -0.67
N THR A 43 -2.31 9.73 -1.13
CA THR A 43 -1.05 10.49 -1.13
C THR A 43 -0.29 10.21 -2.41
N ARG A 44 0.63 11.11 -2.76
CA ARG A 44 1.63 10.85 -3.78
C ARG A 44 2.78 10.05 -3.16
N LEU A 45 3.24 9.03 -3.88
CA LEU A 45 4.50 8.31 -3.63
C LEU A 45 5.69 9.15 -4.10
#